data_AF-A0A0H3I6I4-F1
#
_entry.id   AF-A0A0H3I6I4-F1
#
_cell.length_a   1.000
_cell.length_b   1.000
_cell.length_c   1.000
_cell.angle_alpha   90.00
_cell.angle_beta   90.00
_cell.angle_gamma   90.00
#
_symmetry.space_group_name_H-M   'P 1'
#
loop_
_entity.id
_entity.type
_entity.pdbx_description
1 polymer ?
#
loop_
_entity_poly.entity_id
_entity_poly.type
_entity_poly.pdbx_seq_one_letter_code
_entity_poly.pdbx_strand_id
1 'polypeptide(L)'
;MDTRPQNATDVQFSLQFAPACLAYRIPRHRWSAGDTLTNPALLALADKVHVEVSPELDQLMAQARRPVLQVEVITRGEIVVGERIAFPLGCAEHPLEESGIMAKLSENLSSRFAPADITQVTAALYQIEQCRAVIGQGIDTASIECGYALMGN
;
A
#
# COMPACT_ATOMS: atom_id res chain seq x y z
N MET A 1 11.19 -10.55 -20.17
CA MET A 1 10.68 -9.58 -19.19
C MET A 1 11.81 -9.36 -18.20
N ASP A 2 12.24 -8.12 -17.98
CA ASP A 2 13.39 -7.82 -17.11
C ASP A 2 13.02 -8.20 -15.67
N THR A 3 13.72 -9.17 -15.08
CA THR A 3 13.28 -9.81 -13.83
C THR A 3 13.73 -9.06 -12.58
N ARG A 4 14.73 -8.17 -12.71
CA ARG A 4 15.39 -7.54 -11.57
C ARG A 4 15.20 -6.03 -11.61
N PRO A 5 14.48 -5.45 -10.63
CA PRO A 5 14.31 -4.01 -10.59
C PRO A 5 15.66 -3.34 -10.29
N GLN A 6 15.96 -2.25 -10.99
CA GLN A 6 17.20 -1.49 -10.80
C GLN A 6 16.96 -0.20 -10.01
N ASN A 7 15.73 0.28 -9.99
CA ASN A 7 15.37 1.54 -9.37
C ASN A 7 13.97 1.50 -8.73
N ALA A 8 13.59 2.60 -8.08
CA ALA A 8 12.33 2.70 -7.36
C ALA A 8 11.07 2.57 -8.26
N THR A 9 11.17 2.95 -9.53
CA THR A 9 10.08 2.78 -10.49
C THR A 9 9.92 1.31 -10.85
N ASP A 10 10.99 0.61 -11.18
CA ASP A 10 10.94 -0.81 -11.54
C ASP A 10 10.34 -1.66 -10.40
N VAL A 11 10.74 -1.37 -9.16
CA VAL A 11 10.21 -2.04 -7.97
C VAL A 11 8.70 -1.93 -7.85
N GLN A 12 8.10 -0.81 -8.27
CA GLN A 12 6.66 -0.61 -8.18
C GLN A 12 5.86 -1.57 -9.08
N PHE A 13 6.47 -2.03 -10.17
CA PHE A 13 5.80 -2.83 -11.20
C PHE A 13 6.38 -4.25 -11.35
N SER A 14 7.31 -4.64 -10.49
CA SER A 14 7.93 -5.96 -10.53
C SER A 14 7.06 -7.01 -9.82
N LEU A 15 6.38 -7.84 -10.62
CA LEU A 15 5.57 -8.96 -10.13
C LEU A 15 6.41 -10.09 -9.51
N GLN A 16 7.70 -10.16 -9.84
CA GLN A 16 8.62 -11.15 -9.29
C GLN A 16 9.23 -10.70 -7.96
N PHE A 17 9.64 -9.43 -7.88
CA PHE A 17 10.31 -8.90 -6.70
C PHE A 17 9.33 -8.62 -5.54
N ALA A 18 8.09 -8.24 -5.85
CA ALA A 18 7.08 -7.94 -4.83
C ALA A 18 6.75 -9.15 -3.93
N PRO A 19 6.45 -10.37 -4.45
CA PRO A 19 6.28 -11.56 -3.63
C PRO A 19 7.50 -11.91 -2.77
N ALA A 20 8.72 -11.72 -3.30
CA ALA A 20 9.94 -11.95 -2.51
C ALA A 20 10.02 -11.00 -1.32
N CYS A 21 9.77 -9.70 -1.53
CA CYS A 21 9.72 -8.73 -0.43
C CYS A 21 8.64 -9.05 0.59
N LEU A 22 7.46 -9.49 0.15
CA LEU A 22 6.37 -9.90 1.04
C LEU A 22 6.74 -11.13 1.88
N ALA A 23 7.34 -12.14 1.27
CA ALA A 23 7.77 -13.37 1.96
C ALA A 23 8.79 -13.08 3.08
N TYR A 24 9.70 -12.11 2.85
CA TYR A 24 10.67 -11.66 3.84
C TYR A 24 10.16 -10.52 4.74
N ARG A 25 8.88 -10.14 4.63
CA ARG A 25 8.24 -9.07 5.40
C ARG A 25 8.96 -7.72 5.32
N ILE A 26 9.54 -7.41 4.16
CA ILE A 26 10.17 -6.11 3.94
C ILE A 26 9.06 -5.05 3.84
N PRO A 27 9.11 -3.95 4.61
CA PRO A 27 8.13 -2.88 4.52
C PRO A 27 8.10 -2.25 3.12
N ARG A 28 6.92 -1.92 2.61
CA ARG A 28 6.72 -1.43 1.22
C ARG A 28 7.60 -0.23 0.85
N HIS A 29 7.84 0.69 1.79
CA HIS A 29 8.67 1.88 1.58
C HIS A 29 10.18 1.56 1.49
N ARG A 30 10.61 0.39 1.95
CA ARG A 30 12.00 -0.10 1.87
C ARG A 30 12.29 -0.90 0.62
N TRP A 31 11.29 -1.23 -0.20
CA TRP A 31 11.48 -2.12 -1.35
C TRP A 31 12.49 -1.57 -2.36
N SER A 32 12.57 -0.25 -2.51
CA SER A 32 13.52 0.43 -3.40
C SER A 32 14.83 0.84 -2.74
N ALA A 33 15.03 0.50 -1.46
CA ALA A 33 16.29 0.78 -0.78
C ALA A 33 17.42 -0.06 -1.40
N GLY A 34 18.63 0.50 -1.48
CA GLY A 34 19.76 -0.15 -2.16
C GLY A 34 20.15 -1.50 -1.55
N ASP A 35 20.04 -1.64 -0.23
CA ASP A 35 20.25 -2.89 0.49
C ASP A 35 19.18 -3.94 0.16
N THR A 36 17.92 -3.53 -0.01
CA THR A 36 16.84 -4.43 -0.46
C THR A 36 17.06 -4.87 -1.91
N LEU A 37 17.36 -3.94 -2.82
CA LEU A 37 17.57 -4.20 -4.25
C LEU A 37 18.74 -5.14 -4.53
N THR A 38 19.77 -5.09 -3.70
CA THR A 38 20.98 -5.90 -3.84
C THR A 38 20.99 -7.14 -2.95
N ASN A 39 19.91 -7.39 -2.19
CA ASN A 39 19.85 -8.53 -1.27
C ASN A 39 19.82 -9.85 -2.05
N PRO A 40 20.85 -10.71 -1.93
CA PRO A 40 20.94 -11.93 -2.73
C PRO A 40 19.83 -12.93 -2.42
N ALA A 41 19.31 -12.95 -1.19
CA ALA A 41 18.24 -13.87 -0.79
C ALA A 41 16.88 -13.46 -1.40
N LEU A 42 16.61 -12.15 -1.49
CA LEU A 42 15.42 -11.63 -2.16
C LEU A 42 15.47 -11.89 -3.65
N LEU A 43 16.61 -11.59 -4.29
CA LEU A 43 16.82 -11.83 -5.71
C LEU A 43 16.68 -13.31 -6.07
N ALA A 44 17.28 -14.20 -5.26
CA ALA A 44 17.17 -15.64 -5.47
C ALA A 44 15.74 -16.18 -5.30
N LEU A 45 14.90 -15.54 -4.48
CA LEU A 45 13.48 -15.89 -4.38
C LEU A 45 12.68 -15.31 -5.55
N ALA A 46 12.94 -14.05 -5.94
CA ALA A 46 12.31 -13.41 -7.08
C ALA A 46 12.56 -14.18 -8.39
N ASP A 47 13.78 -14.71 -8.58
CA ASP A 47 14.15 -15.52 -9.74
C ASP A 47 13.34 -16.84 -9.85
N LYS A 48 12.66 -17.27 -8.78
CA LYS A 48 11.78 -18.46 -8.76
C LYS A 48 10.30 -18.11 -9.00
N VAL A 49 9.95 -16.84 -9.08
CA VAL A 49 8.58 -16.40 -9.31
C VAL A 49 8.27 -16.47 -10.80
N HIS A 50 7.35 -17.35 -11.15
CA HIS A 50 6.79 -17.44 -12.50
C HIS A 50 5.44 -16.74 -12.53
N VAL A 51 5.22 -15.93 -13.56
CA VAL A 51 3.97 -15.20 -13.78
C VAL A 51 3.28 -15.82 -14.98
N GLU A 52 2.06 -16.29 -14.78
CA GLU A 52 1.18 -16.80 -15.83
C GLU A 52 -0.01 -15.87 -16.02
N VAL A 53 -0.39 -15.64 -17.27
CA VAL A 53 -1.60 -14.88 -17.62
C VAL A 53 -2.70 -15.87 -17.93
N SER A 54 -3.68 -15.97 -17.03
CA SER A 54 -4.89 -16.74 -17.30
C SER A 54 -5.81 -15.95 -18.25
N PRO A 55 -6.25 -16.54 -19.38
CA PRO A 55 -7.19 -15.88 -20.30
C PRO A 55 -8.51 -15.47 -19.61
N GLU A 56 -8.99 -16.29 -18.66
CA GLU A 56 -10.19 -16.00 -17.87
C GLU A 56 -10.01 -14.71 -17.04
N LEU A 57 -8.88 -14.59 -16.35
CA LEU A 57 -8.62 -13.45 -15.46
C LEU A 57 -8.31 -12.18 -16.26
N ASP A 58 -7.61 -12.31 -17.38
CA ASP A 58 -7.36 -11.20 -18.30
C ASP A 58 -8.66 -10.63 -18.86
N GLN A 59 -9.62 -11.50 -19.19
CA GLN A 59 -10.94 -11.07 -19.63
C GLN A 59 -11.72 -10.30 -18.55
N LEU A 60 -11.63 -10.73 -17.29
CA LEU A 60 -12.23 -10.00 -16.15
C LEU A 60 -11.60 -8.61 -15.97
N MET A 61 -10.29 -8.49 -16.14
CA MET A 61 -9.60 -7.19 -16.14
C MET A 61 -10.08 -6.30 -17.29
N ALA A 62 -10.19 -6.83 -18.50
CA ALA A 62 -10.59 -6.08 -19.68
C ALA A 62 -12.03 -5.56 -19.61
N GLN A 63 -12.96 -6.38 -19.10
CA GLN A 63 -14.39 -6.05 -19.11
C GLN A 63 -14.86 -5.30 -17.86
N ALA A 64 -14.32 -5.64 -16.70
CA ALA A 64 -14.82 -5.16 -15.41
C ALA A 64 -13.73 -4.47 -14.57
N ARG A 65 -12.53 -4.24 -15.12
CA ARG A 65 -11.38 -3.69 -14.38
C ARG A 65 -11.11 -4.43 -13.07
N ARG A 66 -11.28 -5.75 -13.08
CA ARG A 66 -11.17 -6.61 -11.90
C ARG A 66 -9.78 -7.28 -11.84
N PRO A 67 -8.84 -6.80 -11.00
CA PRO A 67 -7.55 -7.44 -10.78
C PRO A 67 -7.70 -8.68 -9.93
N VAL A 68 -7.91 -9.83 -10.59
CA VAL A 68 -7.93 -11.13 -9.92
C VAL A 68 -6.51 -11.70 -9.89
N LEU A 69 -6.06 -12.15 -8.73
CA LEU A 69 -4.77 -12.81 -8.55
C LEU A 69 -4.93 -14.11 -7.75
N GLN A 70 -4.12 -15.10 -8.07
CA GLN A 70 -3.91 -16.31 -7.28
C GLN A 70 -2.42 -16.62 -7.24
N VAL A 71 -1.95 -17.13 -6.12
CA VAL A 71 -0.54 -17.49 -5.92
C VAL A 71 -0.46 -18.96 -5.54
N GLU A 72 0.45 -19.68 -6.16
CA GLU A 72 0.82 -21.03 -5.79
C GLU A 72 2.26 -21.05 -5.29
N VAL A 73 2.50 -21.74 -4.18
CA VAL A 73 3.84 -21.89 -3.60
C VAL A 73 4.22 -23.35 -3.61
N ILE A 74 5.32 -23.67 -4.29
CA ILE A 74 5.87 -25.02 -4.36
C ILE A 74 6.97 -25.15 -3.30
N THR A 75 6.80 -26.06 -2.35
CA THR A 75 7.77 -26.32 -1.28
C THR A 75 7.95 -27.81 -1.07
N ARG A 76 9.20 -28.31 -1.11
CA ARG A 76 9.54 -29.73 -0.87
C ARG A 76 8.71 -30.73 -1.70
N GLY A 77 8.28 -30.34 -2.90
CA GLY A 77 7.45 -31.16 -3.79
C GLY A 77 5.94 -31.07 -3.53
N GLU A 78 5.51 -30.29 -2.53
CA GLU A 78 4.10 -29.98 -2.26
C GLU A 78 3.72 -28.63 -2.85
N ILE A 79 2.47 -28.52 -3.31
CA ILE A 79 1.91 -27.27 -3.82
C ILE A 79 0.91 -26.75 -2.80
N VAL A 80 1.14 -25.54 -2.32
CA VAL A 80 0.22 -24.78 -1.49
C VAL A 80 -0.45 -23.73 -2.37
N VAL A 81 -1.76 -23.88 -2.58
CA VAL A 81 -2.55 -22.96 -3.40
C VAL A 81 -3.18 -21.91 -2.49
N GLY A 82 -2.88 -20.64 -2.77
CA GLY A 82 -3.50 -19.50 -2.10
C GLY A 82 -4.93 -19.27 -2.58
N GLU A 83 -5.71 -18.57 -1.76
CA GLU A 83 -7.02 -18.09 -2.14
C GLU A 83 -6.93 -17.18 -3.38
N ARG A 84 -7.93 -17.29 -4.26
CA ARG A 84 -8.10 -16.36 -5.37
C ARG A 84 -8.74 -15.07 -4.87
N ILE A 85 -7.99 -13.98 -4.90
CA ILE A 85 -8.48 -12.66 -4.48
C ILE A 85 -9.05 -11.94 -5.70
N ALA A 86 -10.37 -11.80 -5.75
CA ALA A 86 -11.07 -11.10 -6.84
C ALA A 86 -11.34 -9.62 -6.54
N PHE A 87 -11.43 -9.26 -5.25
CA PHE A 87 -11.71 -7.91 -4.77
C PHE A 87 -10.65 -7.51 -3.73
N PRO A 88 -9.59 -6.80 -4.15
CA PRO A 88 -8.54 -6.39 -3.23
C PRO A 88 -9.08 -5.38 -2.22
N LEU A 89 -8.52 -5.42 -1.01
CA LEU A 89 -8.85 -4.48 0.06
C LEU A 89 -8.69 -3.03 -0.41
N GLY A 90 -9.74 -2.23 -0.21
CA GLY A 90 -9.83 -0.83 -0.63
C GLY A 90 -10.64 -0.60 -1.91
N CYS A 91 -11.19 -1.62 -2.56
CA CYS A 91 -12.17 -1.44 -3.63
C CYS A 91 -13.59 -1.29 -3.09
N ALA A 92 -14.56 -0.94 -3.94
CA ALA A 92 -15.94 -0.73 -3.52
C ALA A 92 -16.59 -1.98 -2.92
N GLU A 93 -16.24 -3.16 -3.44
CA GLU A 93 -16.75 -4.45 -3.00
C GLU A 93 -16.04 -5.00 -1.76
N HIS A 94 -14.84 -4.50 -1.45
CA HIS A 94 -14.07 -4.84 -0.27
C HIS A 94 -13.48 -3.58 0.36
N PRO A 95 -14.34 -2.70 0.91
CA PRO A 95 -13.92 -1.40 1.39
C PRO A 95 -12.97 -1.54 2.58
N LEU A 96 -12.03 -0.59 2.68
CA LEU A 96 -11.23 -0.45 3.88
C LEU A 96 -12.02 0.37 4.90
N GLU A 97 -12.17 -0.17 6.11
CA GLU A 97 -12.79 0.55 7.22
C GLU A 97 -12.09 1.88 7.48
N GLU A 98 -12.85 2.90 7.85
CA GLU A 98 -12.32 4.25 8.09
C GLU A 98 -11.20 4.26 9.14
N SER A 99 -11.35 3.45 10.19
CA SER A 99 -10.30 3.25 11.21
C SER A 99 -9.00 2.71 10.62
N GLY A 100 -9.08 1.82 9.62
CA GLY A 100 -7.92 1.30 8.88
C GLY A 100 -7.28 2.36 7.97
N ILE A 101 -8.09 3.22 7.36
CA ILE A 101 -7.59 4.37 6.59
C ILE A 101 -6.82 5.32 7.51
N MET A 102 -7.37 5.66 8.67
CA MET A 102 -6.71 6.56 9.63
C MET A 102 -5.46 5.95 10.26
N ALA A 103 -5.48 4.65 10.57
CA ALA A 103 -4.28 3.95 11.03
C ALA A 103 -3.15 4.02 10.00
N LYS A 104 -3.46 3.77 8.72
CA LYS A 104 -2.51 3.88 7.60
C LYS A 104 -1.97 5.31 7.44
N LEU A 105 -2.82 6.33 7.61
CA LEU A 105 -2.40 7.73 7.60
C LEU A 105 -1.37 8.00 8.71
N SER A 106 -1.69 7.62 9.93
CA SER A 106 -0.81 7.80 11.10
C SER A 106 0.54 7.13 10.89
N GLU A 107 0.55 5.88 10.41
CA GLU A 107 1.77 5.13 10.11
C GLU A 107 2.63 5.86 9.06
N ASN A 108 2.03 6.37 7.98
CA ASN A 108 2.75 7.11 6.94
C ASN A 108 3.39 8.41 7.45
N LEU A 109 2.76 9.08 8.41
CA LEU A 109 3.25 10.33 9.00
C LEU A 109 4.28 10.10 10.11
N SER A 110 4.25 8.94 10.77
CA SER A 110 5.08 8.63 11.96
C SER A 110 6.59 8.80 11.76
N SER A 111 7.08 8.67 10.53
CA SER A 111 8.51 8.84 10.21
C SER A 111 8.96 10.31 10.16
N ARG A 112 8.02 11.27 10.14
CA ARG A 112 8.30 12.70 9.92
C ARG A 112 7.70 13.62 10.97
N PHE A 113 6.66 13.18 11.68
CA PHE A 113 5.90 14.03 12.60
C PHE A 113 5.80 13.40 13.98
N ALA A 114 5.68 14.24 15.02
CA ALA A 114 5.47 13.75 16.36
C ALA A 114 4.03 13.22 16.53
N PRO A 115 3.79 12.28 17.46
CA PRO A 115 2.44 11.73 17.68
C PRO A 115 1.35 12.77 17.95
N ALA A 116 1.71 13.89 18.59
CA ALA A 116 0.80 15.00 18.86
C ALA A 116 0.34 15.69 17.55
N ASP A 117 1.28 15.98 16.64
CA ASP A 117 0.99 16.59 15.34
C ASP A 117 0.11 15.68 14.48
N ILE A 118 0.41 14.37 14.50
CA ILE A 118 -0.37 13.36 13.78
C ILE A 118 -1.82 13.34 14.28
N THR A 119 -2.00 13.37 15.60
CA THR A 119 -3.33 13.40 16.23
C THR A 119 -4.10 14.66 15.82
N GLN A 120 -3.43 15.82 15.80
CA GLN A 120 -4.03 17.08 15.36
C GLN A 120 -4.45 17.03 13.87
N VAL A 121 -3.59 16.53 12.99
CA VAL A 121 -3.90 16.38 11.56
C VAL A 121 -5.05 15.40 11.34
N THR A 122 -5.06 14.26 12.04
CA THR A 122 -6.15 13.28 11.94
C THR A 122 -7.47 13.88 12.41
N ALA A 123 -7.49 14.60 13.52
CA ALA A 123 -8.69 15.28 14.02
C ALA A 123 -9.21 16.35 13.04
N ALA A 124 -8.30 17.11 12.41
CA ALA A 124 -8.67 18.08 11.40
C ALA A 124 -9.29 17.44 10.14
N LEU A 125 -8.74 16.32 9.67
CA LEU A 125 -9.26 15.62 8.51
C LEU A 125 -10.68 15.07 8.75
N TYR A 126 -11.00 14.66 9.98
CA TYR A 126 -12.35 14.25 10.36
C TYR A 126 -13.39 15.37 10.29
N GLN A 127 -12.97 16.63 10.28
CA GLN A 127 -13.84 17.80 10.25
C GLN A 127 -13.54 18.66 9.01
N ILE A 128 -13.00 18.05 7.95
CA ILE A 128 -12.50 18.77 6.78
C ILE A 128 -13.61 19.54 6.07
N GLU A 129 -14.84 19.05 6.09
CA GLU A 129 -16.03 19.72 5.57
C GLU A 129 -16.40 21.00 6.34
N GLN A 130 -15.88 21.17 7.55
CA GLN A 130 -16.07 22.35 8.41
C GLN A 130 -14.89 23.33 8.34
N CYS A 131 -13.78 22.93 7.72
CA CYS A 131 -12.64 23.81 7.48
C CYS A 131 -12.99 24.85 6.40
N ARG A 132 -12.90 26.15 6.73
CA ARG A 132 -12.94 27.20 5.70
C ARG A 132 -11.68 27.14 4.85
N ALA A 133 -11.86 26.83 3.57
CA ALA A 133 -10.93 26.98 2.44
C ALA A 133 -9.42 26.92 2.79
N VAL A 134 -8.80 25.75 2.63
CA VAL A 134 -7.34 25.62 2.60
C VAL A 134 -6.84 26.15 1.25
N ILE A 135 -6.62 27.47 1.14
CA ILE A 135 -6.11 28.10 -0.09
C ILE A 135 -4.62 28.43 0.08
N GLY A 136 -3.78 27.68 -0.63
CA GLY A 136 -2.63 28.24 -1.36
C GLY A 136 -1.44 28.82 -0.58
N GLN A 137 -1.22 28.47 0.68
CA GLN A 137 0.05 28.71 1.37
C GLN A 137 0.45 27.38 2.00
N GLY A 138 1.73 27.02 1.92
CA GLY A 138 2.24 25.74 2.44
C GLY A 138 1.69 25.45 3.83
N ILE A 139 1.39 24.17 4.10
CA ILE A 139 0.90 23.71 5.41
C ILE A 139 1.98 24.03 6.44
N ASP A 140 1.92 25.23 6.98
CA ASP A 140 2.57 25.59 8.22
C ASP A 140 1.73 24.91 9.30
N THR A 141 2.36 24.02 10.07
CA THR A 141 1.69 23.15 11.07
C THR A 141 0.97 23.93 12.18
N ALA A 142 1.01 25.26 12.13
CA ALA A 142 0.43 26.18 13.10
C ALA A 142 -1.01 26.67 12.78
N SER A 143 -1.60 26.38 11.61
CA SER A 143 -2.83 27.11 11.20
C SER A 143 -4.03 26.29 10.73
N ILE A 144 -4.13 25.01 11.09
CA ILE A 144 -5.44 24.34 10.99
C ILE A 144 -6.30 24.76 12.18
N GLU A 145 -6.96 25.92 12.06
CA GLU A 145 -8.05 26.31 12.96
C GLU A 145 -9.31 25.51 12.60
N CYS A 146 -9.37 24.25 13.03
CA CYS A 146 -10.65 23.58 13.21
C CYS A 146 -11.34 24.22 14.40
N GLY A 147 -12.42 24.95 14.16
CA GLY A 147 -13.22 25.58 15.20
C GLY A 147 -13.77 24.54 16.17
N TYR A 148 -13.10 24.35 17.31
CA TYR A 148 -13.67 23.72 18.48
C TYR A 148 -14.73 24.66 19.07
N ALA A 149 -15.94 24.62 18.52
CA ALA A 149 -17.12 25.03 19.27
C ALA A 149 -17.43 23.92 20.29
N LEU A 150 -16.63 23.88 21.36
CA LEU A 150 -17.04 23.20 22.58
C LEU A 150 -18.29 23.92 23.07
N MET A 151 -19.46 23.29 22.88
CA MET A 151 -20.69 23.68 23.56
C MET A 151 -20.44 23.64 25.06
N GLY A 152 -20.38 24.84 25.65
CA GLY A 152 -20.54 25.05 27.08
C GLY A 152 -21.99 25.35 27.40
N ASN A 153 -22.44 24.71 28.48
CA ASN A 153 -23.73 24.74 29.19
C ASN A 153 -24.83 23.80 28.70
#